data_AF-A0A380P6N3-F1
#
_entry.id   AF-A0A380P6N3-F1
#
_cell.length_a   1.000
_cell.length_b   1.000
_cell.length_c   1.000
_cell.angle_alpha   90.00
_cell.angle_beta   90.00
_cell.angle_gamma   90.00
#
_symmetry.space_group_name_H-M   'P 1'
#
loop_
_entity.id
_entity.type
_entity.pdbx_description
1 polymer ?
#
loop_
_entity_poly.entity_id
_entity_poly.type
_entity_poly.pdbx_seq_one_letter_code
_entity_poly.pdbx_strand_id
1 'polypeptide(L)' 'MEIIVGDKPGSFGSYRFGYEIYNKAASKNKELTVLPGISHYDLYDQPKAVEPAVAKLTTFFNEIYNDIKSLNLSDFLCSK' A
#
# COMPACT_ATOMS: atom_id res chain seq x y z
N MET A 1 0.70 -6.02 -0.31
CA MET A 1 -0.48 -5.23 -0.72
C MET A 1 -0.41 -3.93 0.04
N GLU A 2 -0.27 -2.81 -0.64
CA GLU A 2 -0.22 -1.49 -0.02
C GLU A 2 -1.59 -0.80 -0.14
N ILE A 3 -2.09 -0.23 0.96
CA ILE A 3 -3.24 0.67 0.96
C ILE A 3 -2.81 2.02 1.53
N ILE A 4 -3.13 3.12 0.83
CA ILE A 4 -2.83 4.48 1.28
C ILE A 4 -4.15 5.24 1.43
N VAL A 5 -4.36 5.83 2.61
CA VAL A 5 -5.53 6.68 2.91
C VAL A 5 -5.10 7.99 3.56
N GLY A 6 -5.90 9.04 3.38
CA GLY A 6 -5.77 10.27 4.16
C GLY A 6 -6.60 10.23 5.44
N ASP A 7 -6.13 10.84 6.53
CA ASP A 7 -6.79 10.82 7.83
C ASP A 7 -8.02 11.73 7.97
N LYS A 8 -8.27 12.63 7.00
CA LYS A 8 -9.45 13.51 6.98
C LYS A 8 -10.64 12.78 6.35
N PRO A 9 -11.60 12.27 7.14
CA PRO A 9 -12.67 11.45 6.60
C PRO A 9 -13.66 12.30 5.80
N GLY A 10 -14.07 11.80 4.64
CA GLY A 10 -15.18 12.35 3.86
C GLY A 10 -16.45 11.52 3.99
N SER A 11 -17.55 11.97 3.38
CA SER A 11 -18.87 11.33 3.48
C SER A 11 -18.99 9.96 2.81
N PHE A 12 -18.07 9.63 1.89
CA PHE A 12 -18.11 8.39 1.10
C PHE A 12 -17.43 7.19 1.79
N GLY A 13 -16.85 7.38 2.97
CA GLY A 13 -16.31 6.27 3.78
C GLY A 13 -14.95 5.71 3.35
N SER A 14 -14.25 6.34 2.39
CA SER A 14 -12.94 5.87 1.86
C SER A 14 -11.92 5.57 2.96
N TYR A 15 -11.86 6.40 4.02
CA TYR A 15 -11.00 6.14 5.19
C TYR A 15 -11.32 4.79 5.83
N ARG A 16 -12.58 4.55 6.19
CA ARG A 16 -13.03 3.28 6.81
C ARG A 16 -12.81 2.08 5.89
N PHE A 17 -13.09 2.24 4.60
CA PHE A 17 -12.91 1.16 3.63
C PHE A 17 -11.44 0.74 3.47
N GLY A 18 -10.49 1.67 3.63
CA GLY A 18 -9.05 1.32 3.66
C GLY A 18 -8.71 0.32 4.77
N TYR A 19 -9.20 0.57 5.99
CA TYR A 19 -9.03 -0.37 7.12
C TYR A 19 -9.79 -1.68 6.90
N GLU A 20 -10.99 -1.63 6.32
CA GLU A 20 -11.78 -2.83 6.06
C GLU A 20 -11.09 -3.77 5.07
N ILE A 21 -10.56 -3.23 3.96
CA ILE A 21 -9.79 -3.99 2.98
C ILE A 21 -8.52 -4.54 3.63
N TYR A 22 -7.77 -3.70 4.37
CA TYR A 22 -6.56 -4.13 5.06
C TYR A 22 -6.85 -5.33 5.99
N ASN A 23 -7.91 -5.27 6.79
CA ASN A 23 -8.25 -6.33 7.73
C ASN A 23 -8.72 -7.61 7.03
N LYS A 24 -9.51 -7.50 5.97
CA LYS A 24 -10.09 -8.67 5.27
C LYS A 24 -9.14 -9.35 4.30
N ALA A 25 -8.15 -8.65 3.75
CA ALA A 25 -7.25 -9.22 2.75
C ALA A 25 -6.40 -10.36 3.32
N ALA A 26 -6.32 -11.47 2.59
CA ALA A 26 -5.51 -12.64 2.95
C ALA A 26 -4.00 -12.48 2.63
N SER A 27 -3.59 -11.33 2.08
CA SER A 27 -2.19 -11.04 1.74
C SER A 27 -1.29 -11.16 2.98
N LYS A 28 -0.20 -11.94 2.87
CA LYS A 28 0.79 -12.11 3.94
C LYS A 28 1.63 -10.86 4.16
N ASN A 29 2.11 -10.27 3.06
CA ASN A 29 2.76 -8.97 3.06
C ASN A 29 1.71 -7.91 2.71
N LYS A 30 1.24 -7.15 3.70
CA LYS A 30 0.28 -6.05 3.52
C LYS A 30 0.52 -4.92 4.51
N GLU A 31 0.26 -3.70 4.07
CA GLU A 31 0.48 -2.47 4.82
C GLU A 31 -0.66 -1.47 4.60
N LEU A 32 -0.90 -0.63 5.61
CA LEU A 32 -1.87 0.46 5.58
C LEU A 32 -1.16 1.75 6.00
N THR A 33 -0.94 2.65 5.05
CA THR A 33 -0.35 3.96 5.27
C THR A 33 -1.44 5.02 5.42
N VAL A 34 -1.40 5.77 6.52
CA VAL A 34 -2.34 6.86 6.82
C VAL A 34 -1.61 8.19 6.78
N LEU A 35 -1.97 9.06 5.83
CA LEU A 35 -1.34 10.37 5.66
C LEU A 35 -2.05 11.43 6.51
N PRO A 36 -1.33 12.15 7.40
CA PRO A 36 -1.92 13.11 8.30
C PRO A 36 -2.34 14.40 7.58
N GLY A 37 -3.49 14.93 7.93
CA GLY A 37 -4.06 16.15 7.35
C GLY A 37 -4.50 16.04 5.89
N ILE A 38 -4.60 14.83 5.32
CA ILE A 38 -4.91 14.58 3.90
C ILE A 38 -6.34 14.06 3.76
N SER A 39 -7.10 14.63 2.83
CA SER A 39 -8.42 14.12 2.44
C SER A 39 -8.32 13.12 1.29
N HIS A 40 -9.40 12.39 1.03
CA HIS A 40 -9.49 11.50 -0.11
C HIS A 40 -9.20 12.20 -1.46
N TYR A 41 -9.65 13.44 -1.63
CA TYR A 41 -9.45 14.20 -2.86
C TYR A 41 -8.03 14.75 -2.98
N ASP A 42 -7.36 15.06 -1.87
CA ASP A 42 -5.97 15.52 -1.91
C ASP A 42 -5.06 14.46 -2.57
N LEU A 43 -5.34 13.17 -2.40
CA LEU A 43 -4.60 12.06 -3.01
C LEU A 43 -4.68 12.00 -4.55
N TYR A 44 -5.57 12.77 -5.19
CA TYR A 44 -5.72 12.75 -6.63
C TYR A 44 -4.69 13.63 -7.33
N ASP A 45 -4.38 14.81 -6.76
CA ASP A 45 -3.60 15.83 -7.46
C ASP A 45 -2.76 16.74 -6.55
N GLN A 46 -2.92 16.70 -5.23
CA GLN A 46 -2.21 17.63 -4.35
C GLN A 46 -0.81 17.10 -4.08
N PRO A 47 0.27 17.85 -4.42
CA PRO A 47 1.66 17.36 -4.26
C PRO A 47 1.98 16.89 -2.84
N LYS A 48 1.48 17.61 -1.82
CA LYS A 48 1.60 17.26 -0.39
C LYS A 48 1.06 15.86 -0.02
N ALA A 49 0.21 15.27 -0.87
CA ALA A 49 -0.38 13.95 -0.69
C ALA A 49 0.15 12.95 -1.70
N VAL A 50 0.25 13.35 -2.98
CA VAL A 50 0.70 12.49 -4.08
C VAL A 50 2.16 12.09 -3.91
N GLU A 51 3.06 13.03 -3.58
CA GLU A 51 4.49 12.74 -3.43
C GLU A 51 4.77 11.68 -2.35
N PRO A 52 4.30 11.81 -1.09
CA PRO A 52 4.52 10.77 -0.09
C PRO A 52 3.82 9.46 -0.45
N ALA A 53 2.65 9.50 -1.09
CA ALA A 53 1.95 8.30 -1.52
C ALA A 53 2.74 7.53 -2.60
N VAL A 54 3.22 8.23 -3.63
CA VAL A 54 4.03 7.64 -4.70
C VAL A 54 5.35 7.13 -4.14
N ALA A 55 6.03 7.89 -3.26
CA ALA A 55 7.26 7.43 -2.62
C ALA A 55 7.06 6.11 -1.87
N LYS A 56 5.96 5.98 -1.12
CA LYS A 56 5.61 4.73 -0.42
C LYS A 56 5.37 3.57 -1.40
N LEU A 57 4.58 3.82 -2.45
CA LEU A 57 4.32 2.80 -3.49
C LEU A 57 5.61 2.37 -4.20
N THR A 58 6.50 3.31 -4.53
CA THR A 58 7.79 3.02 -5.16
C THR A 58 8.64 2.12 -4.27
N THR A 59 8.76 2.43 -2.97
CA THR A 59 9.48 1.58 -2.01
C THR A 59 8.86 0.17 -1.97
N PHE A 60 7.55 0.08 -1.77
CA PHE A 60 6.84 -1.20 -1.66
C PHE A 60 7.01 -2.08 -2.91
N PHE A 61 6.87 -1.52 -4.11
CA PHE A 61 7.05 -2.30 -5.34
C PHE A 61 8.50 -2.67 -5.62
N ASN A 62 9.46 -1.83 -5.24
CA ASN A 62 10.88 -2.16 -5.35
C ASN A 62 11.28 -3.32 -4.44
N GLU A 63 10.77 -3.36 -3.20
CA GLU A 63 10.99 -4.49 -2.29
C GLU A 63 10.48 -5.80 -2.91
N ILE A 64 9.23 -5.81 -3.39
CA ILE A 64 8.68 -6.99 -4.08
C ILE A 64 9.49 -7.39 -5.30
N TYR A 65 9.88 -6.41 -6.13
CA TYR A 65 10.68 -6.68 -7.32
C TYR A 65 12.04 -7.32 -6.97
N ASN A 66 12.70 -6.80 -5.94
CA ASN A 66 13.98 -7.33 -5.47
C ASN A 66 13.83 -8.71 -4.85
N ASP A 67 12.78 -8.94 -4.06
CA ASP A 67 12.45 -10.26 -3.51
C ASP A 67 12.31 -11.29 -4.63
N ILE A 68 11.52 -10.98 -5.66
CA ILE A 68 11.34 -11.86 -6.83
C ILE A 68 12.68 -12.14 -7.53
N LYS A 69 13.52 -11.10 -7.71
CA LYS A 69 14.82 -11.25 -8.38
C LYS A 69 15.82 -12.07 -7.56
N SER A 70 15.66 -12.10 -6.23
CA SER A 70 16.53 -12.85 -5.32
C SER A 70 16.23 -14.36 -5.28
N LEU A 71 15.06 -14.77 -5.77
CA LEU A 71 14.67 -16.19 -5.83
C LEU A 71 15.51 -16.95 -6.86
N ASN A 72 16.07 -18.08 -6.45
CA ASN A 72 16.83 -18.99 -7.30
C ASN A 72 16.03 -20.26 -7.63
N LEU A 73 16.45 -21.00 -8.67
CA LEU A 73 15.79 -22.24 -9.10
C LEU A 73 15.71 -23.29 -7.96
N SER A 74 16.63 -23.26 -6.99
CA SER A 74 16.62 -24.11 -5.80
C SER A 74 15.43 -23.86 -4.87
N ASP A 75 14.90 -22.64 -4.83
CA ASP A 75 13.81 -22.25 -3.92
C ASP A 75 12.47 -22.85 -4.38
N PHE A 76 12.36 -23.18 -5.67
CA PHE A 76 11.19 -23.85 -6.26
C PHE A 76 11.22 -25.37 -6.14
N LEU A 77 12.40 -25.97 -5.98
CA LEU A 77 12.56 -27.43 -5.94
C LEU A 77 12.34 -28.03 -4.55
N CYS A 78 12.40 -27.22 -3.48
CA CYS A 78 12.27 -27.68 -2.09
C CYS A 78 10.84 -27.61 -1.53
N SER A 79 9.85 -27.10 -2.28
CA SER A 79 8.46 -26.98 -1.82
C SER A 79 7.53 -28.16 -2.23
N LYS A 80 8.07 -29.31 -2.62
CA LYS A 80 7.32 -30.54 -2.91
C LYS A 80 7.62 -31.63 -1.89
#